data_AF-A0A8I1MK71-F1
#
_entry.id   AF-A0A8I1MK71-F1
#
_cell.length_a   1.000
_cell.length_b   1.000
_cell.length_c   1.000
_cell.angle_alpha   90.00
_cell.angle_beta   90.00
_cell.angle_gamma   90.00
#
_symmetry.space_group_name_H-M   'P 1'
#
loop_
_entity.id
_entity.type
_entity.pdbx_description
1 polymer ?
#
loop_
_entity_poly.entity_id
_entity_poly.type
_entity_poly.pdbx_seq_one_letter_code
_entity_poly.pdbx_strand_id
1 'polypeptide(L)'
;MEDFVRGWLITGRTGSGKTQSAINTLTFQLFQNVRNWGGICLDQKGLYWEIIVKMAAHFGRSNDLVLLQTRPLGKDMLWRPPHTINLTGNPDVPASTYAKVIVDTAVSLTGGKGGNPFFVTKAQLAIQTAFEILRHMEAYVTIPNIHRLLLNREDGQAAIEELTNFGDQRSKDLLAAFRSHLEQPPE
;
A
#
# COMPACT_ATOMS: atom_id res chain seq x y z
N MET A 1 -20.04 22.03 14.03
CA MET A 1 -19.11 21.68 12.92
C MET A 1 -18.07 20.65 13.35
N GLU A 2 -17.75 20.54 14.65
CA GLU A 2 -16.76 19.58 15.17
C GLU A 2 -17.17 18.11 15.05
N ASP A 3 -18.46 17.76 15.10
CA ASP A 3 -18.88 16.35 15.13
C ASP A 3 -18.67 15.60 13.80
N PHE A 4 -18.61 16.32 12.68
CA PHE A 4 -18.40 15.72 11.36
C PHE A 4 -17.00 15.08 11.25
N VAL A 5 -15.99 15.68 11.88
CA VAL A 5 -14.59 15.26 11.77
C VAL A 5 -14.17 14.22 12.82
N ARG A 6 -15.08 13.79 13.71
CA ARG A 6 -14.80 12.78 14.74
C ARG A 6 -14.84 11.34 14.23
N GLY A 7 -15.20 11.15 12.96
CA GLY A 7 -15.37 9.84 12.34
C GLY A 7 -16.73 9.22 12.68
N TRP A 8 -17.25 8.42 11.76
CA TRP A 8 -18.60 7.85 11.84
C TRP A 8 -18.60 6.34 11.70
N LEU A 9 -19.49 5.69 12.44
CA LEU A 9 -19.76 4.26 12.33
C LEU A 9 -21.18 4.04 11.82
N ILE A 10 -21.30 3.51 10.60
CA ILE A 10 -22.59 3.17 9.98
C ILE A 10 -22.71 1.64 9.94
N THR A 11 -23.59 1.08 10.77
CA THR A 11 -23.82 -0.37 10.86
C THR A 11 -25.15 -0.78 10.25
N GLY A 12 -25.30 -2.07 9.94
CA GLY A 12 -26.52 -2.62 9.36
C GLY A 12 -26.26 -3.88 8.53
N ARG A 13 -27.29 -4.71 8.34
CA ARG A 13 -27.20 -5.94 7.53
C ARG A 13 -27.04 -5.62 6.03
N THR A 14 -26.61 -6.60 5.24
CA THR A 14 -26.69 -6.48 3.77
C THR A 14 -28.13 -6.21 3.36
N GLY A 15 -28.33 -5.28 2.42
CA GLY A 15 -29.67 -4.85 1.98
C GLY A 15 -30.32 -3.77 2.87
N SER A 16 -29.72 -3.36 4.00
CA SER A 16 -30.32 -2.34 4.89
C SER A 16 -30.15 -0.89 4.41
N GLY A 17 -29.76 -0.67 3.15
CA GLY A 17 -29.60 0.68 2.59
C GLY A 17 -28.35 1.48 3.03
N LYS A 18 -27.35 0.89 3.71
CA LYS A 18 -26.14 1.63 4.17
C LYS A 18 -25.49 2.49 3.08
N THR A 19 -25.25 1.90 1.92
CA THR A 19 -24.61 2.61 0.80
C THR A 19 -25.53 3.68 0.20
N GLN A 20 -26.78 3.33 -0.08
CA GLN A 20 -27.73 4.20 -0.77
C GLN A 20 -28.23 5.34 0.09
N SER A 21 -28.56 5.09 1.36
CA SER A 21 -29.22 6.06 2.23
C SER A 21 -28.24 6.84 3.10
N ALA A 22 -27.10 6.24 3.48
CA ALA A 22 -26.11 6.92 4.31
C ALA A 22 -24.93 7.43 3.46
N ILE A 23 -24.11 6.54 2.90
CA ILE A 23 -22.85 6.94 2.24
C ILE A 23 -23.10 7.87 1.03
N ASN A 24 -24.10 7.58 0.19
CA ASN A 24 -24.45 8.45 -0.94
C ASN A 24 -24.94 9.82 -0.49
N THR A 25 -25.85 9.86 0.49
CA THR A 25 -26.39 11.12 1.01
C THR A 25 -25.28 11.99 1.56
N LEU A 26 -24.38 11.41 2.36
CA LEU A 26 -23.25 12.11 2.95
C LEU A 26 -22.28 12.63 1.88
N THR A 27 -21.90 11.77 0.92
CA THR A 27 -21.01 12.16 -0.18
C THR A 27 -21.64 13.24 -1.05
N PHE A 28 -22.95 13.16 -1.33
CA PHE A 28 -23.68 14.17 -2.09
C PHE A 28 -23.68 15.52 -1.36
N GLN A 29 -23.95 15.53 -0.06
CA GLN A 29 -23.91 16.75 0.75
C GLN A 29 -22.50 17.36 0.80
N LEU A 30 -21.44 16.53 0.80
CA LEU A 30 -20.06 17.02 0.69
C LEU A 30 -19.80 17.69 -0.67
N PHE A 31 -20.17 17.03 -1.78
CA PHE A 31 -20.04 17.63 -3.11
C PHE A 31 -20.81 18.95 -3.24
N GLN A 32 -22.02 19.02 -2.68
CA GLN A 32 -22.86 20.21 -2.76
C GLN A 32 -22.35 21.38 -1.92
N ASN A 33 -21.91 21.11 -0.68
CA ASN A 33 -21.72 22.16 0.31
C ASN A 33 -20.25 22.47 0.63
N VAL A 34 -19.30 21.61 0.22
CA VAL A 34 -17.88 21.79 0.55
C VAL A 34 -17.04 21.86 -0.72
N ARG A 35 -16.81 23.08 -1.22
CA ARG A 35 -16.18 23.32 -2.55
C ARG A 35 -14.91 22.51 -2.82
N ASN A 36 -14.01 22.42 -1.85
CA ASN A 36 -12.68 21.81 -2.01
C ASN A 36 -12.53 20.50 -1.22
N TRP A 37 -13.62 19.76 -0.99
CA TRP A 37 -13.50 18.48 -0.30
C TRP A 37 -12.79 17.44 -1.18
N GLY A 38 -12.08 16.53 -0.53
CA GLY A 38 -11.49 15.33 -1.13
C GLY A 38 -11.61 14.15 -0.18
N GLY A 39 -11.45 12.94 -0.70
CA GLY A 39 -11.53 11.72 0.09
C GLY A 39 -11.01 10.51 -0.65
N ILE A 40 -10.73 9.45 0.11
CA ILE A 40 -10.35 8.13 -0.41
C ILE A 40 -11.52 7.19 -0.18
N CYS A 41 -11.96 6.51 -1.23
CA CYS A 41 -13.00 5.49 -1.14
C CYS A 41 -12.39 4.10 -1.32
N LEU A 42 -12.53 3.26 -0.29
CA LEU A 42 -12.17 1.85 -0.34
C LEU A 42 -13.43 1.03 -0.66
N ASP A 43 -13.61 0.70 -1.93
CA ASP A 43 -14.78 0.00 -2.42
C ASP A 43 -14.53 -1.51 -2.56
N GLN A 44 -14.89 -2.26 -1.52
CA GLN A 44 -14.72 -3.73 -1.48
C GLN A 44 -15.48 -4.45 -2.62
N LYS A 45 -16.60 -3.89 -3.11
CA LYS A 45 -17.43 -4.53 -4.14
C LYS A 45 -17.06 -4.09 -5.56
N GLY A 46 -16.29 -3.02 -5.72
CA GLY A 46 -15.89 -2.47 -7.01
C GLY A 46 -17.03 -1.89 -7.86
N LEU A 47 -18.16 -1.53 -7.24
CA LEU A 47 -19.35 -0.99 -7.91
C LEU A 47 -19.69 0.45 -7.48
N TYR A 48 -19.18 0.89 -6.33
CA TYR A 48 -19.48 2.20 -5.77
C TYR A 48 -18.84 3.33 -6.58
N TRP A 49 -17.69 3.09 -7.21
CA TRP A 49 -17.02 4.07 -8.05
C TRP A 49 -17.92 4.57 -9.20
N GLU A 50 -18.81 3.72 -9.74
CA GLU A 50 -19.77 4.11 -10.78
C GLU A 50 -20.74 5.19 -10.30
N ILE A 51 -21.11 5.15 -9.01
CA ILE A 51 -21.95 6.15 -8.38
C ILE A 51 -21.16 7.44 -8.16
N ILE A 52 -19.92 7.33 -7.67
CA ILE A 52 -19.04 8.49 -7.46
C ILE A 52 -18.77 9.23 -8.78
N VAL A 53 -18.51 8.51 -9.89
CA VAL A 53 -18.30 9.11 -11.22
C VAL A 53 -19.51 9.96 -11.64
N LYS A 54 -20.72 9.41 -11.52
CA LYS A 54 -21.95 10.13 -11.86
C LYS A 54 -22.16 11.35 -10.97
N MET A 55 -21.83 11.23 -9.68
CA MET A 55 -21.94 12.33 -8.72
C MET A 55 -20.90 13.43 -9.02
N ALA A 56 -19.66 13.07 -9.29
CA ALA A 56 -18.61 14.02 -9.68
C ALA A 56 -19.01 14.77 -10.97
N ALA A 57 -19.56 14.06 -11.97
CA ALA A 57 -20.07 14.69 -13.18
C ALA A 57 -21.22 15.67 -12.92
N HIS A 58 -22.17 15.30 -12.05
CA HIS A 58 -23.29 16.17 -11.66
C HIS A 58 -22.83 17.52 -11.07
N PHE A 59 -21.75 17.51 -10.29
CA PHE A 59 -21.18 18.71 -9.67
C PHE A 59 -20.02 19.34 -10.47
N GLY A 60 -19.76 18.89 -11.70
CA GLY A 60 -18.71 19.46 -12.55
C GLY A 60 -17.27 19.14 -12.09
N ARG A 61 -17.08 18.07 -11.32
CA ARG A 61 -15.79 17.65 -10.72
C ARG A 61 -15.24 16.35 -11.29
N SER A 62 -15.62 15.98 -12.52
CA SER A 62 -15.16 14.73 -13.16
C SER A 62 -13.64 14.60 -13.24
N ASN A 63 -12.93 15.72 -13.39
CA ASN A 63 -11.47 15.74 -13.53
C ASN A 63 -10.74 15.57 -12.19
N ASP A 64 -11.45 15.62 -11.07
CA ASP A 64 -10.86 15.47 -9.73
C ASP A 64 -10.84 14.00 -9.28
N LEU A 65 -11.49 13.10 -10.02
CA LEU A 65 -11.66 11.70 -9.63
C LEU A 65 -10.58 10.82 -10.26
N VAL A 66 -9.81 10.15 -9.41
CA VAL A 66 -8.82 9.14 -9.80
C VAL A 66 -9.32 7.75 -9.40
N LEU A 67 -9.46 6.86 -10.37
CA LEU A 67 -9.76 5.44 -10.13
C LEU A 67 -8.47 4.61 -10.14
N LEU A 68 -8.10 4.08 -8.99
CA LEU A 68 -7.05 3.07 -8.86
C LEU A 68 -7.69 1.69 -8.94
N GLN A 69 -7.37 0.93 -10.00
CA GLN A 69 -7.90 -0.42 -10.22
C GLN A 69 -6.84 -1.35 -10.78
N THR A 70 -6.99 -2.64 -10.49
CA THR A 70 -6.24 -3.70 -11.17
C THR A 70 -6.80 -3.92 -12.57
N ARG A 71 -6.15 -4.78 -13.37
CA ARG A 71 -6.57 -5.07 -14.75
C ARG A 71 -8.03 -5.56 -14.78
N PRO A 72 -8.95 -4.83 -15.44
CA PRO A 72 -10.34 -5.26 -15.58
C PRO A 72 -10.49 -6.57 -16.34
N LEU A 73 -11.59 -7.29 -16.09
CA LEU A 73 -11.93 -8.48 -16.85
C LEU A 73 -12.08 -8.16 -18.35
N GLY A 74 -11.54 -9.01 -19.22
CA GLY A 74 -11.60 -8.85 -20.67
C GLY A 74 -10.59 -7.86 -21.27
N LYS A 75 -9.76 -7.19 -20.44
CA LYS A 75 -8.61 -6.42 -20.93
C LYS A 75 -7.43 -7.33 -21.27
N ASP A 76 -6.65 -6.91 -22.27
CA ASP A 76 -5.49 -7.66 -22.74
C ASP A 76 -4.34 -7.70 -21.70
N MET A 77 -3.32 -8.54 -21.96
CA MET A 77 -2.16 -8.69 -21.07
C MET A 77 -1.23 -7.48 -21.02
N LEU A 78 -1.30 -6.59 -22.01
CA LEU A 78 -0.51 -5.38 -22.10
C LEU A 78 -1.21 -4.17 -21.47
N TRP A 79 -2.46 -4.31 -21.01
CA TRP A 79 -3.21 -3.26 -20.34
C TRP A 79 -2.40 -2.65 -19.20
N ARG A 80 -2.39 -1.32 -19.16
CA ARG A 80 -1.79 -0.52 -18.09
C ARG A 80 -2.87 0.31 -17.40
N PRO A 81 -2.82 0.45 -16.07
CA PRO A 81 -3.74 1.34 -15.37
C PRO A 81 -3.47 2.80 -15.77
N PRO A 82 -4.51 3.64 -15.90
CA PRO A 82 -4.34 5.06 -16.20
C PRO A 82 -3.53 5.81 -15.15
N HIS A 83 -3.57 5.32 -13.91
CA HIS A 83 -2.87 5.90 -12.76
C HIS A 83 -2.22 4.80 -11.94
N THR A 84 -1.03 5.10 -11.40
CA THR A 84 -0.28 4.21 -10.49
C THR A 84 0.09 4.98 -9.24
N ILE A 85 0.14 4.29 -8.10
CA ILE A 85 0.62 4.85 -6.84
C ILE A 85 1.68 3.93 -6.24
N ASN A 86 2.73 4.53 -5.68
CA ASN A 86 3.68 3.83 -4.81
C ASN A 86 3.36 4.18 -3.36
N LEU A 87 2.59 3.32 -2.68
CA LEU A 87 2.19 3.53 -1.28
C LEU A 87 3.38 3.63 -0.32
N THR A 88 4.52 3.07 -0.72
CA THR A 88 5.74 2.97 0.09
C THR A 88 6.83 3.94 -0.37
N GLY A 89 6.48 4.89 -1.25
CA GLY A 89 7.44 5.77 -1.91
C GLY A 89 7.85 7.00 -1.12
N ASN A 90 7.20 7.33 0.00
CA ASN A 90 7.57 8.50 0.79
C ASN A 90 8.81 8.19 1.67
N PRO A 91 9.96 8.84 1.44
CA PRO A 91 11.17 8.58 2.22
C PRO A 91 11.07 9.04 3.68
N ASP A 92 10.19 10.02 3.99
CA ASP A 92 10.02 10.56 5.34
C ASP A 92 9.36 9.56 6.30
N VAL A 93 8.65 8.57 5.77
CA VAL A 93 8.05 7.50 6.57
C VAL A 93 9.15 6.50 6.93
N PRO A 94 9.34 6.15 8.22
CA PRO A 94 10.34 5.17 8.62
C PRO A 94 10.17 3.82 7.93
N ALA A 95 11.28 3.17 7.57
CA ALA A 95 11.28 1.85 6.93
C ALA A 95 10.54 0.80 7.77
N SER A 96 10.68 0.86 9.10
CA SER A 96 9.97 -0.01 10.05
C SER A 96 8.45 0.15 9.99
N THR A 97 7.96 1.39 9.78
CA THR A 97 6.52 1.67 9.62
C THR A 97 5.97 1.00 8.37
N TYR A 98 6.65 1.13 7.23
CA TYR A 98 6.21 0.46 6.01
C TYR A 98 6.32 -1.05 6.07
N ALA A 99 7.41 -1.58 6.65
CA ALA A 99 7.56 -3.02 6.84
C ALA A 99 6.41 -3.58 7.68
N LYS A 100 6.05 -2.90 8.77
CA LYS A 100 4.90 -3.28 9.60
C LYS A 100 3.58 -3.24 8.81
N VAL A 101 3.31 -2.17 8.06
CA VAL A 101 2.08 -2.07 7.24
C VAL A 101 1.96 -3.23 6.25
N ILE A 102 3.05 -3.62 5.59
CA ILE A 102 3.06 -4.74 4.64
C ILE A 102 2.77 -6.06 5.37
N VAL A 103 3.45 -6.31 6.49
CA VAL A 103 3.29 -7.56 7.26
C VAL A 103 1.90 -7.66 7.88
N ASP A 104 1.39 -6.58 8.50
CA ASP A 104 0.04 -6.52 9.09
C ASP A 104 -1.04 -6.76 8.01
N THR A 105 -0.82 -6.24 6.79
CA THR A 105 -1.70 -6.50 5.65
C THR A 105 -1.68 -7.98 5.26
N ALA A 106 -0.50 -8.60 5.17
CA ALA A 106 -0.37 -10.02 4.85
C ALA A 106 -1.03 -10.92 5.90
N VAL A 107 -0.82 -10.64 7.19
CA VAL A 107 -1.44 -11.39 8.31
C VAL A 107 -2.96 -11.22 8.33
N SER A 108 -3.46 -10.03 7.99
CA SER A 108 -4.91 -9.77 7.90
C SER A 108 -5.57 -10.61 6.81
N LEU A 109 -4.86 -10.85 5.69
CA LEU A 109 -5.36 -11.67 4.58
C LEU A 109 -5.44 -13.16 4.92
N THR A 110 -4.59 -13.66 5.84
CA THR A 110 -4.66 -15.04 6.33
C THR A 110 -5.66 -15.22 7.48
N GLY A 111 -6.40 -14.16 7.84
CA GLY A 111 -7.40 -14.19 8.92
C GLY A 111 -6.78 -14.39 10.31
N GLY A 112 -5.51 -14.02 10.49
CA GLY A 112 -4.74 -14.30 11.70
C GLY A 112 -4.51 -15.79 11.96
N LYS A 113 -4.93 -16.67 11.03
CA LYS A 113 -4.70 -18.11 11.10
C LYS A 113 -3.45 -18.43 10.31
N GLY A 114 -2.35 -18.64 11.02
CA GLY A 114 -1.19 -19.34 10.49
C GLY A 114 0.07 -18.49 10.48
N GLY A 115 0.99 -18.90 11.35
CA GLY A 115 2.36 -18.41 11.39
C GLY A 115 2.88 -18.35 12.81
N ASN A 116 4.01 -19.00 13.07
CA ASN A 116 4.77 -18.76 14.29
C ASN A 116 5.13 -17.24 14.32
N PRO A 117 4.80 -16.49 15.41
CA PRO A 117 5.11 -15.06 15.52
C PRO A 117 6.59 -14.71 15.25
N PHE A 118 7.48 -15.69 15.42
CA PHE A 118 8.87 -15.62 15.01
C PHE A 118 9.04 -15.23 13.53
N PHE A 119 8.35 -15.91 12.61
CA PHE A 119 8.49 -15.66 11.17
C PHE A 119 7.92 -14.31 10.76
N VAL A 120 6.81 -13.89 11.38
CA VAL A 120 6.23 -12.55 11.19
C VAL A 120 7.25 -11.46 11.56
N THR A 121 7.90 -11.62 12.71
CA THR A 121 8.93 -10.69 13.19
C THR A 121 10.14 -10.67 12.26
N LYS A 122 10.60 -11.85 11.80
CA LYS A 122 11.72 -11.97 10.87
C LYS A 122 11.42 -11.35 9.50
N ALA A 123 10.22 -11.59 8.96
CA ALA A 123 9.77 -10.98 7.72
C ALA A 123 9.74 -9.45 7.82
N GLN A 124 9.25 -8.90 8.93
CA GLN A 124 9.25 -7.46 9.16
C GLN A 124 10.66 -6.87 9.18
N LEU A 125 11.62 -7.51 9.86
CA LEU A 125 13.02 -7.08 9.90
C LEU A 125 13.68 -7.15 8.51
N ALA A 126 13.42 -8.21 7.75
CA ALA A 126 13.95 -8.38 6.40
C ALA A 126 13.40 -7.29 5.46
N ILE A 127 12.09 -7.05 5.47
CA ILE A 127 11.45 -6.00 4.68
C ILE A 127 11.98 -4.63 5.08
N GLN A 128 12.10 -4.33 6.38
CA GLN A 128 12.70 -3.08 6.85
C GLN A 128 14.12 -2.90 6.32
N THR A 129 14.95 -3.93 6.41
CA THR A 129 16.34 -3.88 5.92
C THR A 129 16.36 -3.62 4.42
N ALA A 130 15.49 -4.28 3.65
CA ALA A 130 15.35 -4.04 2.21
C ALA A 130 14.96 -2.60 1.87
N PHE A 131 14.04 -1.99 2.63
CA PHE A 131 13.71 -0.57 2.51
C PHE A 131 14.95 0.31 2.72
N GLU A 132 15.71 0.04 3.79
CA GLU A 132 16.88 0.83 4.13
C GLU A 132 18.00 0.69 3.09
N ILE A 133 18.20 -0.51 2.54
CA ILE A 133 19.15 -0.77 1.44
C ILE A 133 18.75 0.02 0.20
N LEU A 134 17.50 -0.10 -0.26
CA LEU A 134 17.04 0.60 -1.47
C LEU A 134 17.14 2.12 -1.32
N ARG A 135 16.85 2.67 -0.13
CA ARG A 135 17.03 4.10 0.15
C ARG A 135 18.50 4.51 0.13
N HIS A 136 19.37 3.72 0.77
CA HIS A 136 20.80 3.99 0.86
C HIS A 136 21.49 3.94 -0.52
N MET A 137 21.03 3.04 -1.39
CA MET A 137 21.47 2.93 -2.79
C MET A 137 20.80 3.97 -3.73
N GLU A 138 19.96 4.87 -3.20
CA GLU A 138 19.15 5.81 -3.99
C GLU A 138 18.29 5.12 -5.08
N ALA A 139 17.93 3.86 -4.87
CA ALA A 139 17.12 3.07 -5.77
C ALA A 139 15.62 3.31 -5.54
N TYR A 140 14.80 2.96 -6.54
CA TYR A 140 13.35 3.06 -6.39
C TYR A 140 12.83 2.12 -5.29
N VAL A 141 12.27 2.71 -4.24
CA VAL A 141 11.68 1.97 -3.12
C VAL A 141 10.26 1.54 -3.47
N THR A 142 10.11 0.34 -4.04
CA THR A 142 8.81 -0.22 -4.43
C THR A 142 8.65 -1.64 -3.86
N ILE A 143 7.41 -2.08 -3.64
CA ILE A 143 7.14 -3.46 -3.19
C ILE A 143 7.78 -4.49 -4.14
N PRO A 144 7.70 -4.36 -5.48
CA PRO A 144 8.41 -5.26 -6.39
C PRO A 144 9.93 -5.26 -6.20
N ASN A 145 10.56 -4.11 -6.00
CA ASN A 145 12.02 -4.05 -5.79
C ASN A 145 12.44 -4.66 -4.45
N ILE A 146 11.64 -4.46 -3.39
CA ILE A 146 11.85 -5.12 -2.10
C ILE A 146 11.74 -6.65 -2.26
N HIS A 147 10.69 -7.11 -2.92
CA HIS A 147 10.48 -8.54 -3.18
C HIS A 147 11.65 -9.14 -3.97
N ARG A 148 12.10 -8.45 -5.02
CA ARG A 148 13.27 -8.86 -5.82
C ARG A 148 14.54 -8.90 -4.98
N LEU A 149 14.84 -7.85 -4.23
CA LEU A 149 16.01 -7.80 -3.35
C LEU A 149 16.04 -8.96 -2.34
N LEU A 150 14.90 -9.32 -1.77
CA LEU A 150 14.82 -10.38 -0.76
C LEU A 150 14.81 -11.80 -1.36
N LEU A 151 14.15 -12.01 -2.51
CA LEU A 151 13.83 -13.35 -3.02
C LEU A 151 14.52 -13.70 -4.33
N ASN A 152 15.09 -12.73 -5.06
CA ASN A 152 15.91 -12.98 -6.25
C ASN A 152 17.40 -12.94 -5.86
N ARG A 153 18.09 -14.06 -6.08
CA ARG A 153 19.50 -14.22 -5.72
C ARG A 153 20.44 -13.27 -6.47
N GLU A 154 20.18 -13.01 -7.75
CA GLU A 154 21.00 -12.11 -8.57
C GLU A 154 20.84 -10.66 -8.09
N ASP A 155 19.60 -10.22 -7.89
CA ASP A 155 19.31 -8.87 -7.39
C ASP A 155 19.88 -8.67 -5.96
N GLY A 156 19.77 -9.69 -5.09
CA GLY A 156 20.35 -9.66 -3.75
C GLY A 156 21.88 -9.61 -3.74
N GLN A 157 22.53 -10.36 -4.62
CA GLN A 157 23.98 -10.36 -4.77
C GLN A 157 24.48 -9.01 -5.32
N ALA A 158 23.80 -8.44 -6.32
CA ALA A 158 24.12 -7.12 -6.85
C ALA A 158 24.04 -6.03 -5.77
N ALA A 159 23.03 -6.08 -4.89
CA ALA A 159 22.94 -5.15 -3.77
C ALA A 159 24.08 -5.32 -2.75
N ILE A 160 24.53 -6.56 -2.49
CA ILE A 160 25.69 -6.80 -1.63
C ILE A 160 26.97 -6.20 -2.22
N GLU A 161 27.16 -6.35 -3.53
CA GLU A 161 28.31 -5.78 -4.25
C GLU A 161 28.29 -4.25 -4.19
N GLU A 162 27.14 -3.63 -4.46
CA GLU A 162 26.98 -2.17 -4.40
C GLU A 162 27.27 -1.61 -3.00
N LEU A 163 26.69 -2.21 -1.95
CA LEU A 163 26.96 -1.81 -0.57
C LEU A 163 28.44 -2.00 -0.19
N THR A 164 29.08 -3.05 -0.70
CA THR A 164 30.51 -3.29 -0.48
C THR A 164 31.35 -2.19 -1.15
N ASN A 165 30.96 -1.74 -2.34
CA ASN A 165 31.63 -0.66 -3.07
C ASN A 165 31.50 0.69 -2.36
N PHE A 166 30.36 0.99 -1.74
CA PHE A 166 30.20 2.20 -0.91
C PHE A 166 31.16 2.21 0.29
N GLY A 167 31.31 1.07 0.97
CA GLY A 167 32.33 0.86 2.01
C GLY A 167 32.18 1.70 3.29
N ASP A 168 31.16 2.57 3.37
CA ASP A 168 30.87 3.40 4.53
C ASP A 168 30.29 2.58 5.70
N GLN A 169 30.21 3.18 6.88
CA GLN A 169 29.73 2.48 8.08
C GLN A 169 28.28 2.00 7.91
N ARG A 170 27.44 2.82 7.26
CA ARG A 170 26.04 2.49 7.03
C ARG A 170 25.90 1.25 6.15
N SER A 171 26.69 1.13 5.09
CA SER A 171 26.68 -0.06 4.23
C SER A 171 27.10 -1.31 4.97
N LYS A 172 28.10 -1.23 5.87
CA LYS A 172 28.52 -2.38 6.70
C LYS A 172 27.41 -2.85 7.63
N ASP A 173 26.69 -1.93 8.26
CA ASP A 173 25.57 -2.25 9.15
C ASP A 173 24.42 -2.92 8.36
N LEU A 174 24.10 -2.38 7.17
CA LEU A 174 23.07 -2.95 6.28
C LEU A 174 23.46 -4.33 5.75
N LEU A 175 24.73 -4.53 5.37
CA LEU A 175 25.26 -5.83 4.93
C LEU A 175 25.15 -6.88 6.04
N ALA A 176 25.48 -6.52 7.28
CA ALA A 176 25.38 -7.43 8.42
C ALA A 176 23.91 -7.86 8.65
N ALA A 177 22.98 -6.91 8.62
CA ALA A 177 21.54 -7.19 8.75
C ALA A 177 21.02 -8.06 7.60
N PHE A 178 21.43 -7.79 6.37
CA PHE A 178 20.96 -8.49 5.18
C PHE A 178 21.49 -9.93 5.09
N ARG A 179 22.78 -10.16 5.39
CA ARG A 179 23.35 -11.51 5.44
C ARG A 179 22.69 -12.39 6.49
N SER A 180 22.34 -11.82 7.66
CA SER A 180 21.59 -12.53 8.70
C SER A 180 20.20 -13.00 8.23
N HIS A 181 19.63 -12.38 7.20
CA HIS A 181 18.41 -12.88 6.55
C HIS A 181 18.72 -14.02 5.57
N LEU A 182 19.73 -13.87 4.72
CA LEU A 182 20.09 -14.87 3.70
C LEU A 182 20.57 -16.21 4.27
N GLU A 183 21.16 -16.20 5.46
CA GLU A 183 21.66 -17.41 6.14
C GLU A 183 20.54 -18.22 6.86
N GLN A 184 19.28 -17.78 6.79
CA GLN A 184 18.18 -18.48 7.44
C GLN A 184 17.86 -19.79 6.70
N PRO A 185 17.59 -20.89 7.42
CA PRO A 185 17.25 -22.16 6.79
C PRO A 185 15.95 -22.03 5.98
N PRO A 186 15.83 -22.73 4.83
CA PRO A 186 14.59 -22.79 4.08
C PRO A 186 13.49 -23.46 4.91
N GLU A 187 12.24 -23.01 4.72
CA GLU A 187 11.04 -23.63 5.29
C GLU A 187 10.78 -25.04 4.75
#